data_AF-A0A101VMD9-F1
#
_entry.id   AF-A0A101VMD9-F1
#
_cell.length_a   1.000
_cell.length_b   1.000
_cell.length_c   1.000
_cell.angle_alpha   90.00
_cell.angle_beta   90.00
_cell.angle_gamma   90.00
#
_symmetry.space_group_name_H-M   'P 1'
#
loop_
_entity.id
_entity.type
_entity.pdbx_description
1 polymer ?
#
loop_
_entity_poly.entity_id
_entity_poly.type
_entity_poly.pdbx_seq_one_letter_code
_entity_poly.pdbx_strand_id
1 'polypeptide(L)'
;MRDDDLGEAASAPAGEDVPDTGQSGDGEAQPKSSLADDILSLVEDGRTYAEAELNFQKSRILFVAGRSKSVALYLAFALGFIHLALVALVVGTLFALAPAVGALGAIGIVVGALLLGAAILGMLARARARDVAEAFMEDET
;
A
#
# COMPACT_ATOMS: atom_id res chain seq x y z
N MET A 1 35.34 -27.53 -71.41
CA MET A 1 34.99 -26.13 -71.07
C MET A 1 36.10 -25.65 -70.15
N ARG A 2 37.14 -25.04 -70.72
CA ARG A 2 37.32 -23.57 -70.92
C ARG A 2 37.57 -22.84 -69.60
N ASP A 3 38.85 -22.62 -69.30
CA ASP A 3 39.56 -21.33 -69.30
C ASP A 3 38.89 -20.10 -68.65
N ASP A 4 39.69 -19.46 -67.80
CA ASP A 4 39.87 -18.02 -67.57
C ASP A 4 38.77 -17.21 -66.86
N ASP A 5 39.09 -16.72 -65.65
CA ASP A 5 39.14 -15.26 -65.46
C ASP A 5 40.24 -14.84 -64.47
N LEU A 6 40.91 -13.76 -64.83
CA LEU A 6 42.11 -13.17 -64.26
C LEU A 6 41.75 -11.93 -63.43
N GLY A 7 42.67 -11.50 -62.56
CA GLY A 7 42.64 -10.16 -61.93
C GLY A 7 43.24 -10.18 -60.53
N GLU A 8 44.56 -10.23 -60.35
CA GLU A 8 45.54 -9.14 -60.52
C GLU A 8 45.55 -8.14 -59.35
N ALA A 9 46.76 -7.95 -58.80
CA ALA A 9 47.24 -6.82 -57.98
C ALA A 9 46.66 -6.65 -56.56
N ALA A 10 47.41 -6.27 -55.52
CA ALA A 10 48.84 -6.04 -55.33
C ALA A 10 49.04 -5.79 -53.82
N SER A 11 50.24 -6.10 -53.34
CA SER A 11 50.74 -5.83 -51.99
C SER A 11 50.68 -4.35 -51.59
N ALA A 12 50.62 -4.15 -50.26
CA ALA A 12 50.56 -2.91 -49.46
C ALA A 12 51.43 -1.72 -49.93
N PRO A 13 51.16 -0.50 -49.39
CA PRO A 13 52.00 -0.09 -48.26
C PRO A 13 51.28 0.71 -47.15
N ALA A 14 51.88 0.60 -45.97
CA ALA A 14 51.70 1.48 -44.84
C ALA A 14 52.43 2.81 -45.04
N GLY A 15 51.92 3.85 -44.38
CA GLY A 15 52.65 5.06 -44.03
C GLY A 15 51.92 6.34 -44.45
N GLU A 16 51.45 7.11 -43.45
CA GLU A 16 51.49 8.58 -43.47
C GLU A 16 51.12 9.11 -42.07
N ASP A 17 52.18 9.33 -41.29
CA ASP A 17 52.49 10.53 -40.49
C ASP A 17 51.34 11.34 -39.87
N VAL A 18 51.21 11.23 -38.55
CA VAL A 18 50.62 12.30 -37.72
C VAL A 18 51.74 12.96 -36.93
N PRO A 19 52.15 14.19 -37.27
CA PRO A 19 53.03 14.96 -36.44
C PRO A 19 52.23 15.78 -35.42
N ASP A 20 52.84 15.83 -34.25
CA ASP A 20 52.99 17.00 -33.40
C ASP A 20 51.88 17.42 -32.44
N THR A 21 52.45 17.81 -31.30
CA THR A 21 51.97 18.17 -30.01
C THR A 21 51.23 19.52 -29.98
N GLY A 22 50.40 19.68 -28.94
CA GLY A 22 50.15 20.99 -28.33
C GLY A 22 48.81 21.64 -28.67
N GLN A 23 47.81 21.37 -27.83
CA GLN A 23 46.89 22.44 -27.45
C GLN A 23 46.51 22.28 -25.97
N SER A 24 47.33 22.90 -25.12
CA SER A 24 46.87 23.40 -23.82
C SER A 24 46.08 24.68 -24.10
N GLY A 25 44.84 24.74 -23.65
CA GLY A 25 43.96 25.89 -23.87
C GLY A 25 42.64 25.72 -23.13
N ASP A 26 42.70 25.95 -21.81
CA ASP A 26 41.71 26.67 -21.01
C ASP A 26 40.23 26.29 -21.09
N GLY A 27 39.77 25.68 -19.97
CA GLY A 27 38.55 26.15 -19.33
C GLY A 27 37.23 25.65 -19.91
N GLU A 28 37.07 24.34 -20.10
CA GLU A 28 35.73 23.75 -20.07
C GLU A 28 35.22 23.84 -18.63
N ALA A 29 34.58 24.98 -18.31
CA ALA A 29 33.60 25.05 -17.26
C ALA A 29 32.46 24.11 -17.67
N GLN A 30 32.65 22.81 -17.37
CA GLN A 30 31.56 21.85 -17.34
C GLN A 30 30.43 22.53 -16.57
N PRO A 31 29.23 22.69 -17.15
CA PRO A 31 28.11 23.16 -16.38
C PRO A 31 27.96 22.14 -15.27
N LYS A 32 28.39 22.51 -14.06
CA LYS A 32 28.19 21.74 -12.85
C LYS A 32 26.68 21.65 -12.75
N SER A 33 26.10 20.56 -13.24
CA SER A 33 24.72 20.22 -12.95
C SER A 33 24.60 20.38 -11.45
N SER A 34 23.77 21.32 -11.07
CA SER A 34 23.69 21.77 -9.70
C SER A 34 23.30 20.58 -8.85
N LEU A 35 23.91 20.38 -7.68
CA LEU A 35 23.45 19.36 -6.73
C LEU A 35 21.95 19.53 -6.41
N ALA A 36 21.41 20.73 -6.62
CA ALA A 36 19.99 21.00 -6.57
C ALA A 36 19.18 20.27 -7.66
N ASP A 37 19.71 20.15 -8.88
CA ASP A 37 19.09 19.37 -9.97
C ASP A 37 19.18 17.87 -9.69
N ASP A 38 20.28 17.40 -9.11
CA ASP A 38 20.43 15.99 -8.72
C ASP A 38 19.46 15.61 -7.58
N ILE A 39 19.28 16.49 -6.58
CA ILE A 39 18.28 16.32 -5.52
C ILE A 39 16.86 16.37 -6.10
N LEU A 40 16.59 17.26 -7.05
CA LEU A 40 15.30 17.34 -7.71
C LEU A 40 15.00 16.06 -8.50
N SER A 41 15.99 15.53 -9.21
CA SER A 41 15.92 14.23 -9.90
C SER A 41 15.66 13.07 -8.94
N LEU A 42 16.33 13.03 -7.79
CA LEU A 42 16.10 11.99 -6.77
C LEU A 42 14.72 12.09 -6.13
N VAL A 43 14.18 13.30 -5.98
CA VAL A 43 12.82 13.55 -5.49
C VAL A 43 11.78 13.12 -6.53
N GLU A 44 12.03 13.40 -7.81
CA GLU A 44 11.18 12.98 -8.93
C GLU A 44 11.14 11.45 -9.07
N ASP A 45 12.29 10.80 -8.95
CA ASP A 45 12.43 9.35 -8.99
C ASP A 45 11.79 8.69 -7.76
N GLY A 46 11.96 9.28 -6.57
CA GLY A 46 11.32 8.82 -5.33
C GLY A 46 9.79 8.93 -5.36
N ARG A 47 9.25 9.97 -6.02
CA ARG A 47 7.81 10.14 -6.22
C ARG A 47 7.23 9.05 -7.12
N THR A 48 7.95 8.72 -8.20
CA THR A 48 7.55 7.68 -9.15
C THR A 48 7.60 6.28 -8.50
N TYR A 49 8.59 6.02 -7.64
CA TYR A 49 8.69 4.78 -6.86
C TYR A 49 7.56 4.66 -5.81
N ALA A 50 7.24 5.76 -5.11
CA ALA A 50 6.14 5.80 -4.15
C ALA A 50 4.77 5.58 -4.83
N GLU A 51 4.55 6.17 -6.01
CA GLU A 51 3.34 5.96 -6.80
C GLU A 51 3.23 4.50 -7.31
N ALA A 52 4.35 3.83 -7.59
CA ALA A 52 4.37 2.43 -7.99
C ALA A 52 3.96 1.49 -6.85
N GLU A 53 4.47 1.71 -5.63
CA GLU A 53 4.16 0.85 -4.48
C GLU A 53 2.72 1.06 -3.98
N LEU A 54 2.23 2.31 -3.99
CA LEU A 54 0.83 2.62 -3.67
C LEU A 54 -0.13 1.92 -4.63
N ASN A 55 0.18 1.88 -5.92
CA ASN A 55 -0.63 1.16 -6.90
C ASN A 55 -0.54 -0.36 -6.74
N PHE A 56 0.59 -0.89 -6.27
CA PHE A 56 0.75 -2.32 -5.97
C PHE A 56 -0.09 -2.75 -4.75
N GLN A 57 -0.07 -1.97 -3.67
CA GLN A 57 -0.89 -2.23 -2.48
C GLN A 57 -2.38 -2.01 -2.74
N LYS A 58 -2.75 -0.99 -3.51
CA LYS A 58 -4.14 -0.74 -3.94
C LYS A 58 -4.67 -1.91 -4.78
N SER A 59 -3.82 -2.51 -5.62
CA SER A 59 -4.16 -3.69 -6.42
C SER A 59 -4.35 -4.94 -5.56
N ARG A 60 -3.56 -5.13 -4.50
CA ARG A 60 -3.75 -6.24 -3.53
C ARG A 60 -5.06 -6.12 -2.75
N ILE A 61 -5.41 -4.91 -2.33
CA ILE A 61 -6.69 -4.60 -1.66
C ILE A 61 -7.88 -4.82 -2.61
N LEU A 62 -7.76 -4.37 -3.86
CA LEU A 62 -8.77 -4.56 -4.91
C LEU A 62 -8.92 -6.02 -5.36
N PHE A 63 -7.83 -6.79 -5.39
CA PHE A 63 -7.86 -8.21 -5.74
C PHE A 63 -8.61 -9.06 -4.70
N VAL A 64 -8.42 -8.78 -3.41
CA VAL A 64 -9.22 -9.37 -2.33
C VAL A 64 -10.68 -8.91 -2.41
N ALA A 65 -10.93 -7.65 -2.78
CA ALA A 65 -12.27 -7.12 -2.99
C ALA A 65 -13.01 -7.75 -4.20
N GLY A 66 -12.28 -8.25 -5.21
CA GLY A 66 -12.87 -8.92 -6.37
C GLY A 66 -13.51 -10.28 -6.06
N ARG A 67 -12.96 -11.03 -5.08
CA ARG A 67 -13.48 -12.34 -4.63
C ARG A 67 -14.46 -12.21 -3.45
N SER A 68 -14.63 -11.01 -2.89
CA SER A 68 -15.36 -10.80 -1.64
C SER A 68 -16.86 -10.61 -1.77
N LYS A 69 -17.45 -10.55 -2.97
CA LYS A 69 -18.91 -10.34 -3.11
C LYS A 69 -19.74 -11.35 -2.31
N SER A 70 -19.36 -12.63 -2.32
CA SER A 70 -20.02 -13.66 -1.52
C SER A 70 -19.67 -13.54 -0.03
N VAL A 71 -18.40 -13.29 0.30
CA VAL A 71 -17.95 -13.13 1.69
C VAL A 71 -18.62 -11.95 2.39
N ALA A 72 -18.70 -10.80 1.70
CA ALA A 72 -19.39 -9.61 2.16
C ALA A 72 -20.89 -9.88 2.36
N LEU A 73 -21.52 -10.64 1.46
CA LEU A 73 -22.92 -11.03 1.62
C LEU A 73 -23.13 -11.95 2.83
N TYR A 74 -22.29 -12.97 3.01
CA TYR A 74 -22.36 -13.85 4.19
C TYR A 74 -22.11 -13.08 5.50
N LEU A 75 -21.14 -12.15 5.53
CA LEU A 75 -20.92 -11.29 6.68
C LEU A 75 -22.10 -10.36 6.95
N ALA A 76 -22.71 -9.78 5.91
CA ALA A 76 -23.90 -8.95 6.05
C ALA A 76 -25.07 -9.76 6.65
N PHE A 77 -25.30 -10.98 6.17
CA PHE A 77 -26.30 -11.87 6.75
C PHE A 77 -25.97 -12.26 8.18
N ALA A 78 -24.72 -12.65 8.48
CA ALA A 78 -24.30 -13.00 9.83
C ALA A 78 -24.50 -11.83 10.80
N LEU A 79 -24.06 -10.63 10.43
CA LEU A 79 -24.27 -9.41 11.22
C LEU A 79 -25.76 -9.11 11.39
N GLY A 80 -26.55 -9.30 10.34
CA GLY A 80 -28.01 -9.19 10.38
C GLY A 80 -28.62 -10.15 11.41
N PHE A 81 -28.28 -11.44 11.37
CA PHE A 81 -28.77 -12.43 12.34
C PHE A 81 -28.32 -12.11 13.77
N ILE A 82 -27.08 -11.69 13.97
CA ILE A 82 -26.58 -11.25 15.29
C ILE A 82 -27.40 -10.05 15.78
N HIS A 83 -27.69 -9.09 14.91
CA HIS A 83 -28.50 -7.92 15.25
C HIS A 83 -29.93 -8.32 15.62
N LEU A 84 -30.58 -9.18 14.82
CA LEU A 84 -31.91 -9.70 15.11
C LEU A 84 -31.94 -10.46 16.44
N ALA A 85 -30.92 -11.29 16.70
CA ALA A 85 -30.79 -12.00 17.96
C ALA A 85 -30.63 -11.04 19.15
N LEU A 86 -29.85 -9.97 19.00
CA LEU A 86 -29.67 -8.95 20.03
C LEU A 86 -30.99 -8.22 20.34
N VAL A 87 -31.77 -7.87 19.30
CA VAL A 87 -33.10 -7.28 19.48
C VAL A 87 -34.03 -8.25 20.20
N ALA A 88 -34.08 -9.51 19.78
CA ALA A 88 -34.90 -10.54 20.44
C ALA A 88 -34.48 -10.76 21.90
N LEU A 89 -33.17 -10.72 22.18
CA LEU A 89 -32.64 -10.81 23.55
C LEU A 89 -33.08 -9.64 24.41
N VAL A 90 -33.02 -8.41 23.89
CA VAL A 90 -33.50 -7.21 24.59
C VAL A 90 -34.99 -7.33 24.89
N VAL A 91 -35.81 -7.67 23.89
CA VAL A 91 -37.26 -7.81 24.04
C VAL A 91 -37.61 -8.92 25.04
N GLY A 92 -36.97 -10.09 24.93
CA GLY A 92 -37.17 -11.21 25.85
C GLY A 92 -36.76 -10.87 27.28
N THR A 93 -35.65 -10.15 27.47
CA THR A 93 -35.20 -9.70 28.79
C THR A 93 -36.17 -8.69 29.41
N LEU A 94 -36.68 -7.75 28.61
CA LEU A 94 -37.70 -6.81 29.09
C LEU A 94 -38.96 -7.54 29.55
N PHE A 95 -39.46 -8.51 28.78
CA PHE A 95 -40.63 -9.30 29.19
C PHE A 95 -40.36 -10.18 30.43
N ALA A 96 -39.16 -10.72 30.56
CA ALA A 96 -38.79 -11.51 31.73
C ALA A 96 -38.63 -10.66 33.00
N LEU A 97 -38.08 -9.45 32.88
CA LEU A 97 -37.67 -8.62 34.01
C LEU A 97 -38.75 -7.61 34.43
N ALA A 98 -39.57 -7.12 33.50
CA ALA A 98 -40.62 -6.14 33.79
C ALA A 98 -41.60 -6.58 34.89
N PRO A 99 -42.03 -7.86 34.99
CA PRO A 99 -42.90 -8.30 36.09
C PRO A 99 -42.23 -8.22 37.48
N ALA A 100 -40.90 -8.28 37.55
CA ALA A 100 -40.18 -8.30 38.83
C ALA A 100 -39.81 -6.89 39.33
N VAL A 101 -39.40 -5.99 38.44
CA VAL A 101 -38.87 -4.65 38.81
C VAL A 101 -39.63 -3.47 38.20
N GLY A 102 -40.69 -3.75 37.44
CA GLY A 102 -41.43 -2.75 36.67
C GLY A 102 -40.76 -2.37 35.36
N ALA A 103 -41.52 -1.72 34.47
CA ALA A 103 -41.08 -1.38 33.12
C ALA A 103 -39.87 -0.43 33.09
N LEU A 104 -39.89 0.64 33.89
CA LEU A 104 -38.78 1.60 33.93
C LEU A 104 -37.51 0.99 34.51
N GLY A 105 -37.64 0.16 35.56
CA GLY A 105 -36.52 -0.56 36.16
C GLY A 105 -35.87 -1.52 35.16
N ALA A 106 -36.69 -2.28 34.41
CA ALA A 106 -36.20 -3.21 33.40
C ALA A 106 -35.46 -2.49 32.27
N ILE A 107 -36.00 -1.38 31.76
CA ILE A 107 -35.34 -0.56 30.73
C ILE A 107 -33.99 -0.04 31.23
N GLY A 108 -33.96 0.53 32.45
CA GLY A 108 -32.74 1.07 33.03
C GLY A 108 -31.64 0.01 33.17
N ILE A 109 -32.00 -1.19 33.65
CA ILE A 109 -31.05 -2.31 33.78
C ILE A 109 -30.54 -2.77 32.42
N VAL A 110 -31.44 -2.99 31.45
CA VAL A 110 -31.05 -3.48 30.12
C VAL A 110 -30.16 -2.47 29.41
N VAL A 111 -30.56 -1.19 29.36
CA VAL A 111 -29.76 -0.13 28.74
C VAL A 111 -28.41 0.02 29.44
N GLY A 112 -28.40 0.01 30.78
CA GLY A 112 -27.16 0.08 31.56
C GLY A 112 -26.20 -1.08 31.23
N ALA A 113 -26.72 -2.30 31.14
CA ALA A 113 -25.93 -3.48 30.79
C ALA A 113 -25.38 -3.41 29.36
N LEU A 114 -26.18 -2.98 28.37
CA LEU A 114 -25.72 -2.82 26.99
C LEU A 114 -24.66 -1.73 26.87
N LEU A 115 -24.83 -0.57 27.53
CA LEU A 115 -23.85 0.51 27.52
C LEU A 115 -22.54 0.09 28.18
N LEU A 116 -22.61 -0.63 29.30
CA LEU A 116 -21.42 -1.16 29.96
C LEU A 116 -20.69 -2.16 29.05
N GLY A 117 -21.42 -3.09 28.43
CA GLY A 117 -20.85 -4.03 27.47
C GLY A 117 -20.20 -3.32 26.27
N ALA A 118 -20.89 -2.33 25.69
CA ALA A 118 -20.37 -1.53 24.59
C ALA A 118 -19.10 -0.76 24.97
N ALA A 119 -19.05 -0.18 26.17
CA ALA A 119 -17.87 0.51 26.68
C ALA A 119 -16.68 -0.45 26.81
N ILE A 120 -16.87 -1.63 27.42
CA ILE A 120 -15.82 -2.65 27.57
C ILE A 120 -15.30 -3.09 26.20
N LEU A 121 -16.19 -3.44 25.27
CA LEU A 121 -15.81 -3.85 23.92
C LEU A 121 -15.08 -2.73 23.17
N GLY A 122 -15.54 -1.48 23.29
CA GLY A 122 -14.89 -0.32 22.69
C GLY A 122 -13.48 -0.07 23.25
N MET A 123 -13.29 -0.24 24.55
CA MET A 123 -11.97 -0.15 25.18
C MET A 123 -11.04 -1.27 24.71
N LEU A 124 -11.54 -2.51 24.62
CA LEU A 124 -10.75 -3.65 24.15
C LEU A 124 -10.37 -3.50 22.67
N ALA A 125 -11.31 -3.05 21.84
CA ALA A 125 -11.06 -2.76 20.43
C ALA A 125 -10.01 -1.66 20.26
N ARG A 126 -10.08 -0.59 21.07
CA ARG A 126 -9.08 0.49 21.06
C ARG A 126 -7.70 0.01 21.50
N ALA A 127 -7.62 -0.86 22.52
CA ALA A 127 -6.37 -1.46 22.94
C ALA A 127 -5.73 -2.26 21.80
N ARG A 128 -6.50 -3.16 21.17
CA ARG A 128 -6.02 -3.96 20.04
C ARG A 128 -5.61 -3.12 18.82
N ALA A 129 -6.37 -2.07 18.52
CA ALA A 129 -6.04 -1.17 17.42
C ALA A 129 -4.72 -0.42 17.68
N ARG A 130 -4.46 -0.04 18.94
CA ARG A 130 -3.18 0.58 19.32
C ARG A 130 -2.04 -0.41 19.27
N ASP A 131 -2.20 -1.63 19.76
CA ASP A 131 -1.16 -2.67 19.71
C ASP A 131 -0.72 -2.93 18.25
N VAL A 132 -1.68 -3.01 17.33
CA VAL A 132 -1.40 -3.17 15.90
C VAL A 132 -0.70 -1.94 15.33
N ALA A 133 -1.13 -0.73 15.69
CA ALA A 133 -0.49 0.50 15.25
C ALA A 133 0.95 0.64 15.77
N GLU A 134 1.21 0.22 17.01
CA GLU A 134 2.54 0.26 17.64
C GLU A 134 3.49 -0.73 16.98
N ALA A 135 3.04 -1.95 16.69
CA ALA A 135 3.84 -2.93 15.93
C ALA A 135 4.27 -2.40 14.54
N PHE A 136 3.43 -1.59 13.87
CA PHE A 136 3.81 -0.96 12.61
C PHE A 136 4.81 0.19 12.77
N MET A 137 4.86 0.85 13.93
CA MET A 137 5.81 1.95 14.19
C MET A 137 7.18 1.44 14.65
N GLU A 138 7.23 0.31 15.36
CA GLU A 138 8.49 -0.31 15.78
C GLU A 138 9.28 -0.93 14.61
N ASP A 139 8.60 -1.40 13.56
CA ASP A 139 9.26 -1.90 12.33
C ASP A 139 9.93 -0.77 11.51
N GLU A 140 9.63 0.50 11.78
CA GLU A 140 10.13 1.67 11.03
C GLU A 140 11.32 2.39 11.72
N THR A 141 11.72 1.98 12.94
CA THR A 141 12.84 2.58 13.71
C THR A 141 13.96 1.60 14.00
#